data_AF-A0A0B2QUY0-F1
#
_entry.id   AF-A0A0B2QUY0-F1
#
_cell.length_a   1.000
_cell.length_b   1.000
_cell.length_c   1.000
_cell.angle_alpha   90.00
_cell.angle_beta   90.00
_cell.angle_gamma   90.00
#
_symmetry.space_group_name_H-M   'P 1'
#
loop_
_entity.id
_entity.type
_entity.pdbx_description
1 polymer ?
#
loop_
_entity_poly.entity_id
_entity_poly.type
_entity_poly.pdbx_seq_one_letter_code
_entity_poly.pdbx_strand_id
1 'polypeptide(L)'
;MLQHLKQEAANMMKKIGLLKAAKRKFLGEGLGACSIEELQWIEQQLERSLSNVRARKIQVFKEQIKQLKEKVSCLHFIKMVKMVITCFESARRVEITIFVIAA
;
A
#
# COMPACT_ATOMS: atom_id res chain seq x y z
N MET A 1 2.78 -9.58 -47.66
CA MET A 1 3.28 -9.62 -46.27
C MET A 1 3.81 -8.26 -45.79
N LEU A 2 4.80 -7.64 -46.45
CA LEU A 2 5.37 -6.35 -46.01
C LEU A 2 4.35 -5.18 -45.97
N GLN A 3 3.44 -5.10 -46.96
CA GLN A 3 2.38 -4.07 -46.95
C GLN A 3 1.41 -4.23 -45.77
N HIS A 4 1.07 -5.46 -45.40
CA HIS A 4 0.22 -5.75 -44.24
C HIS A 4 0.88 -5.26 -42.94
N LEU A 5 2.16 -5.59 -42.75
CA LEU A 5 2.93 -5.13 -41.58
C LEU A 5 3.06 -3.61 -41.53
N LYS A 6 3.23 -2.94 -42.68
CA LYS A 6 3.22 -1.47 -42.77
C LYS A 6 1.87 -0.89 -42.33
N GLN A 7 0.76 -1.49 -42.76
CA GLN A 7 -0.58 -1.07 -42.37
C GLN A 7 -0.83 -1.27 -40.86
N GLU A 8 -0.42 -2.43 -40.31
CA GLU A 8 -0.52 -2.69 -38.87
C GLU A 8 0.30 -1.70 -38.06
N ALA A 9 1.53 -1.40 -38.48
CA ALA A 9 2.37 -0.39 -37.84
C ALA A 9 1.73 1.00 -37.86
N ALA A 10 1.14 1.41 -38.99
CA ALA A 10 0.41 2.67 -39.09
C ALA A 10 -0.82 2.70 -38.16
N ASN A 11 -1.57 1.60 -38.09
CA ASN A 11 -2.73 1.47 -37.20
C ASN A 11 -2.32 1.56 -35.72
N MET A 12 -1.22 0.90 -35.33
CA MET A 12 -0.67 0.99 -33.97
C MET A 12 -0.21 2.41 -33.64
N MET A 13 0.48 3.08 -34.58
CA MET A 13 0.93 4.46 -34.39
C MET A 13 -0.27 5.41 -34.19
N LYS A 14 -1.34 5.25 -34.97
CA LYS A 14 -2.59 5.99 -34.78
C LYS A 14 -3.20 5.74 -33.39
N LYS A 15 -3.26 4.48 -32.96
CA LYS A 15 -3.80 4.11 -31.64
C LYS A 15 -2.98 4.72 -30.49
N ILE A 16 -1.65 4.71 -30.60
CA ILE A 16 -0.76 5.37 -29.63
C ILE A 16 -1.04 6.88 -29.59
N GLY A 17 -1.22 7.52 -30.75
CA GLY A 17 -1.57 8.94 -30.84
C GLY A 17 -2.85 9.28 -30.09
N LEU A 18 -3.91 8.49 -30.31
CA LEU A 18 -5.20 8.64 -29.64
C LEU A 18 -5.08 8.45 -28.12
N LEU A 19 -4.37 7.42 -27.67
CA LEU A 19 -4.15 7.17 -26.24
C LEU A 19 -3.36 8.29 -25.56
N LYS A 20 -2.33 8.83 -26.23
CA LYS A 20 -1.56 9.98 -25.71
C LYS A 20 -2.42 11.24 -25.62
N ALA A 21 -3.27 11.50 -26.61
CA ALA A 21 -4.18 12.63 -26.59
C ALA A 21 -5.22 12.51 -25.46
N ALA A 22 -5.81 11.33 -25.29
CA ALA A 22 -6.73 11.05 -24.19
C ALA A 22 -6.04 11.22 -22.82
N LYS A 23 -4.82 10.70 -22.67
CA LYS A 23 -4.02 10.87 -21.44
C LYS A 23 -3.83 12.34 -21.09
N ARG A 24 -3.47 13.19 -22.06
CA ARG A 24 -3.32 14.64 -21.83
C ARG A 24 -4.60 15.27 -21.30
N LYS A 25 -5.76 14.95 -21.89
CA LYS A 25 -7.07 15.42 -21.41
C LYS A 25 -7.31 15.01 -19.95
N PHE A 26 -7.05 13.74 -19.58
CA PHE A 26 -7.15 13.28 -18.19
C PHE A 26 -6.18 13.97 -17.22
N LEU A 27 -5.08 14.52 -17.72
CA LEU A 27 -4.11 15.31 -16.95
C LEU A 27 -4.45 16.81 -16.91
N GLY A 28 -5.59 17.22 -17.46
CA GLY A 28 -6.03 18.61 -17.49
C GLY A 28 -5.45 19.44 -18.64
N GLU A 29 -4.75 18.83 -19.58
CA GLU A 29 -4.16 19.51 -20.73
C GLU A 29 -5.13 19.56 -21.92
N GLY A 30 -5.17 20.70 -22.62
CA GLY A 30 -5.93 20.84 -23.87
C GLY A 30 -7.45 20.81 -23.72
N LEU A 31 -7.96 21.06 -22.51
CA LEU A 31 -9.39 21.03 -22.20
C LEU A 31 -10.22 22.12 -22.88
N GLY A 32 -9.59 23.23 -23.30
CA GLY A 32 -10.29 24.32 -24.01
C GLY A 32 -10.89 23.91 -25.36
N ALA A 33 -10.47 22.78 -25.93
CA ALA A 33 -11.01 22.21 -27.16
C ALA A 33 -12.08 21.12 -26.91
N CYS A 34 -12.39 20.81 -25.65
CA CYS A 34 -13.40 19.80 -25.30
C CYS A 34 -14.80 20.41 -25.29
N SER A 35 -15.79 19.60 -25.66
CA SER A 35 -17.19 19.93 -25.41
C SER A 35 -17.54 19.78 -23.94
N ILE A 36 -18.68 20.33 -23.53
CA ILE A 36 -19.17 20.20 -22.15
C ILE A 36 -19.40 18.73 -21.80
N GLU A 37 -19.95 17.94 -22.72
CA GLU A 37 -20.20 16.51 -22.53
C GLU A 37 -18.89 15.72 -22.37
N GLU A 38 -17.86 16.05 -23.15
CA GLU A 38 -16.53 15.44 -22.99
C GLU A 38 -15.93 15.76 -21.62
N LEU A 39 -16.04 17.02 -21.16
CA LEU A 39 -15.53 17.44 -19.85
C LEU A 39 -16.24 16.72 -18.71
N GLN A 40 -17.58 16.64 -18.75
CA GLN A 40 -18.37 15.91 -17.76
C GLN A 40 -18.00 14.42 -17.72
N TRP A 41 -17.79 13.81 -18.89
CA TRP A 41 -17.35 12.42 -18.95
C TRP A 41 -15.96 12.22 -18.33
N ILE A 42 -15.02 13.11 -18.63
CA ILE A 42 -13.65 13.10 -18.05
C ILE A 42 -13.72 13.22 -16.53
N GLU A 43 -14.50 14.17 -16.01
CA GLU A 43 -14.69 14.39 -14.58
C GLU A 43 -15.21 13.11 -13.89
N GLN A 44 -16.29 12.52 -14.41
CA GLN A 44 -16.86 11.28 -13.87
C GLN A 44 -15.87 10.10 -13.93
N GLN A 45 -15.05 9.99 -14.98
CA GLN A 45 -14.00 8.97 -15.05
C GLN A 45 -12.95 9.17 -13.95
N LEU A 46 -12.49 10.40 -13.77
CA LEU A 46 -11.50 10.75 -12.76
C LEU A 46 -12.03 10.51 -11.35
N GLU A 47 -13.26 10.92 -11.07
CA GLU A 47 -13.91 10.71 -9.77
C GLU A 47 -14.00 9.21 -9.43
N ARG A 48 -14.52 8.39 -10.35
CA ARG A 48 -14.63 6.94 -10.15
C ARG A 48 -13.27 6.29 -9.93
N SER A 49 -12.28 6.63 -10.77
CA SER A 49 -10.92 6.08 -10.66
C SER A 49 -10.27 6.48 -9.33
N LEU A 50 -10.39 7.76 -8.94
CA LEU A 50 -9.82 8.27 -7.70
C LEU A 50 -10.48 7.65 -6.47
N SER A 51 -11.80 7.46 -6.49
CA SER A 51 -12.53 6.75 -5.44
C SER A 51 -11.99 5.33 -5.25
N ASN A 52 -11.81 4.58 -6.34
CA ASN A 52 -11.26 3.22 -6.31
C ASN A 52 -9.82 3.20 -5.77
N VAL A 53 -8.96 4.12 -6.21
CA VAL A 53 -7.58 4.23 -5.72
C VAL A 53 -7.56 4.54 -4.21
N ARG A 54 -8.38 5.48 -3.76
CA ARG A 54 -8.49 5.83 -2.33
C ARG A 54 -8.99 4.66 -1.49
N ALA A 55 -10.04 3.97 -1.93
CA ALA A 55 -10.57 2.80 -1.24
C ALA A 55 -9.50 1.71 -1.06
N ARG A 56 -8.76 1.39 -2.14
CA ARG A 56 -7.67 0.42 -2.08
C ARG A 56 -6.54 0.85 -1.17
N LYS A 57 -6.13 2.13 -1.23
CA LYS A 57 -5.07 2.68 -0.36
C LYS A 57 -5.47 2.60 1.12
N ILE A 58 -6.72 2.93 1.44
CA ILE A 58 -7.28 2.81 2.79
C ILE A 58 -7.26 1.35 3.25
N GLN A 59 -7.70 0.41 2.41
CA GLN A 59 -7.70 -1.01 2.75
C GLN A 59 -6.29 -1.51 3.06
N VAL A 60 -5.32 -1.20 2.21
CA VAL A 60 -3.91 -1.62 2.39
C VAL A 60 -3.34 -1.04 3.68
N PHE A 61 -3.57 0.24 3.97
CA PHE A 61 -3.08 0.86 5.21
C PHE A 61 -3.77 0.33 6.46
N LYS A 62 -5.07 0.04 6.40
CA LYS A 62 -5.78 -0.61 7.52
C LYS A 62 -5.14 -1.96 7.86
N GLU A 63 -4.82 -2.75 6.84
CA GLU A 63 -4.16 -4.05 7.03
C GLU A 63 -2.74 -3.89 7.62
N GLN A 64 -1.95 -2.96 7.10
CA GLN A 64 -0.61 -2.68 7.64
C GLN A 64 -0.67 -2.21 9.11
N ILE A 65 -1.62 -1.33 9.46
CA ILE A 65 -1.82 -0.88 10.83
C ILE A 65 -2.20 -2.06 11.73
N LYS A 66 -3.08 -2.94 11.28
CA LYS A 66 -3.47 -4.15 12.04
C LYS A 66 -2.26 -5.04 12.32
N GLN A 67 -1.48 -5.35 11.30
CA GLN A 67 -0.27 -6.17 11.44
C GLN A 67 0.76 -5.54 12.40
N LEU A 68 0.94 -4.22 12.34
CA LEU A 68 1.83 -3.52 13.26
C LEU A 68 1.32 -3.57 14.70
N LYS A 69 0.01 -3.40 14.93
CA LYS A 69 -0.60 -3.53 16.26
C LYS A 69 -0.40 -4.93 16.82
N GLU A 70 -0.61 -5.98 16.02
CA GLU A 70 -0.38 -7.37 16.44
C GLU A 70 1.09 -7.63 16.82
N LYS A 71 2.04 -7.12 16.03
CA LYS A 71 3.47 -7.21 16.33
C LYS A 71 3.82 -6.50 17.65
N VAL A 72 3.29 -5.31 17.88
CA VAL A 72 3.50 -4.56 19.13
C VAL A 72 2.93 -5.32 20.32
N SER A 73 1.71 -5.85 20.21
CA SER A 73 1.08 -6.65 21.27
C SER A 73 1.90 -7.91 21.58
N CYS A 74 2.35 -8.63 20.56
CA CYS A 74 3.20 -9.82 20.72
C CYS A 74 4.53 -9.47 21.40
N LEU A 75 5.18 -8.38 20.97
CA LEU A 75 6.41 -7.91 21.60
C LEU A 75 6.19 -7.52 23.07
N HIS A 76 5.06 -6.89 23.40
CA HIS A 76 4.70 -6.55 24.78
C HIS A 76 4.54 -7.80 25.64
N PHE A 77 3.84 -8.81 25.13
CA PHE A 77 3.67 -10.10 25.82
C PHE A 77 5.01 -10.80 26.06
N ILE A 78 5.87 -10.89 25.05
CA ILE A 78 7.21 -11.50 25.16
C ILE A 78 8.05 -10.76 26.22
N LYS A 79 8.01 -9.42 26.23
CA LYS A 79 8.71 -8.62 27.24
C LYS A 79 8.21 -8.93 28.65
N MET A 80 6.89 -9.04 28.83
CA MET A 80 6.29 -9.39 30.12
C MET A 80 6.74 -10.76 30.60
N VAL A 81 6.69 -11.78 29.73
CA VAL A 81 7.13 -13.14 30.07
C VAL A 81 8.62 -13.16 30.45
N LYS A 82 9.47 -12.49 29.67
CA LYS A 82 10.90 -12.38 29.99
C LYS A 82 11.14 -11.74 31.36
N MET A 83 10.43 -10.66 31.68
CA MET A 83 10.53 -10.00 32.98
C MET A 83 10.18 -10.97 34.12
N VAL A 84 9.06 -11.70 34.00
CA VAL A 84 8.65 -12.68 35.02
C VAL A 84 9.69 -13.78 35.20
N ILE A 85 10.23 -14.34 34.12
CA ILE A 85 11.25 -15.38 34.17
C ILE A 85 12.52 -14.84 34.83
N THR A 86 13.02 -13.68 34.41
CA THR A 86 14.23 -13.07 34.99
C THR A 86 14.04 -12.76 36.48
N CYS A 87 12.87 -12.30 36.90
CA CYS A 87 12.56 -12.11 38.33
C CYS A 87 12.61 -13.43 39.10
N PHE A 88 12.01 -14.50 38.59
CA PHE A 88 12.00 -15.82 39.24
C PHE A 88 13.41 -16.42 39.33
N GLU A 89 14.19 -16.35 38.25
CA GLU A 89 15.59 -16.81 38.24
C GLU A 89 16.46 -16.03 39.23
N SER A 90 16.24 -14.70 39.34
CA SER A 90 16.94 -13.86 40.31
C SER A 90 16.57 -14.21 41.74
N ALA A 91 15.28 -14.44 42.03
CA ALA A 91 14.82 -14.87 43.35
C ALA A 91 15.41 -16.23 43.74
N ARG A 92 15.38 -17.21 42.83
CA ARG A 92 15.98 -18.54 43.06
C ARG A 92 17.49 -18.47 43.29
N ARG A 93 18.20 -17.58 42.60
CA ARG A 93 19.65 -17.38 42.79
C ARG A 93 19.96 -16.85 44.20
N VAL A 94 19.14 -15.93 44.70
CA VAL A 94 19.27 -15.39 46.07
C VAL A 94 18.99 -16.48 47.11
N GLU A 95 17.92 -17.26 46.95
CA GLU A 95 17.60 -18.38 47.86
C GLU A 95 18.74 -19.40 47.96
N ILE A 96 19.32 -19.81 46.83
CA ILE A 96 20.45 -20.75 46.81
C ILE A 96 21.69 -20.14 47.46
N THR A 97 21.97 -18.85 47.21
CA THR A 97 23.13 -18.16 47.77
C THR A 97 23.02 -18.03 49.29
N ILE A 98 21.82 -17.76 49.81
CA ILE A 98 21.56 -17.75 51.26
C ILE A 98 21.84 -19.14 51.87
N PHE A 99 21.40 -20.22 51.22
CA PHE A 99 21.63 -21.59 51.71
C PHE A 99 23.12 -21.97 51.72
N VAL A 100 23.88 -21.53 50.72
CA VAL A 100 25.33 -21.79 50.64
C VAL A 100 26.13 -20.96 51.65
N ILE A 101 25.72 -19.73 51.94
CA ILE A 101 26.41 -18.87 52.93
C ILE A 101 26.10 -19.31 54.38
N ALA A 102 24.92 -19.90 54.61
CA ALA A 102 24.47 -20.32 55.95
C ALA A 102 24.92 -21.72 56.37
N ALA A 103 25.64 -22.47 55.52
CA ALA A 103 26.17 -23.82 55.79
C ALA A 103 27.68 -23.78 56.05
#